data_AF-A0A974WI83-F1
#
_entry.id   AF-A0A974WI83-F1
#
_cell.length_a   1.000
_cell.length_b   1.000
_cell.length_c   1.000
_cell.angle_alpha   90.00
_cell.angle_beta   90.00
_cell.angle_gamma   90.00
#
_symmetry.space_group_name_H-M   'P 1'
#
loop_
_entity.id
_entity.type
_entity.pdbx_description
1 polymer ?
#
loop_
_entity_poly.entity_id
_entity_poly.type
_entity_poly.pdbx_seq_one_letter_code
_entity_poly.pdbx_strand_id
1 'polypeptide(L)'
;MFGLFKKKEKDTLPALFDLDNNPLMEGDLVEVLRYELGKSKLILIDKVYYYESVKSGKQISWLKMIDASSDRQKVKKILDS
;
A
#
# COMPACT_ATOMS: atom_id res chain seq x y z
N MET A 1 -16.23 39.19 -13.91
CA MET A 1 -16.33 38.22 -12.79
C MET A 1 -16.09 36.83 -13.34
N PHE A 2 -14.87 36.29 -13.23
CA PHE A 2 -14.55 34.93 -13.63
C PHE A 2 -14.47 34.07 -12.37
N GLY A 3 -15.44 33.16 -12.22
CA GLY A 3 -15.54 32.25 -11.09
C GLY A 3 -14.38 31.27 -11.06
N LEU A 4 -13.40 31.56 -10.21
CA LEU A 4 -12.28 30.67 -9.88
C LEU A 4 -12.79 29.51 -9.03
N PHE A 5 -13.28 28.45 -9.67
CA PHE A 5 -13.46 27.16 -9.00
C PHE A 5 -12.09 26.57 -8.68
N LYS A 6 -11.54 26.89 -7.50
CA LYS A 6 -10.42 26.13 -6.93
C LYS A 6 -10.93 24.71 -6.64
N LYS A 7 -10.57 23.75 -7.50
CA LYS A 7 -10.67 22.32 -7.18
C LYS A 7 -9.87 22.14 -5.90
N LYS A 8 -10.54 21.83 -4.78
CA LYS A 8 -9.83 21.36 -3.58
C LYS A 8 -9.10 20.09 -4.00
N GLU A 9 -7.78 20.12 -4.05
CA GLU A 9 -6.96 18.92 -4.18
C GLU A 9 -7.35 18.02 -3.00
N LYS A 10 -8.13 16.98 -3.28
CA LYS A 10 -8.24 15.88 -2.32
C LYS A 10 -6.89 15.20 -2.39
N ASP A 11 -6.18 15.18 -1.26
CA ASP A 11 -5.09 14.23 -1.02
C ASP A 11 -5.66 12.81 -1.10
N THR A 12 -5.90 12.31 -2.31
CA THR A 12 -6.43 10.97 -2.53
C THR A 12 -5.26 10.01 -2.50
N LEU A 13 -5.00 9.44 -1.33
CA LEU A 13 -4.18 8.23 -1.23
C LEU A 13 -4.79 7.13 -2.10
N PRO A 14 -3.98 6.29 -2.75
CA PRO A 14 -4.48 5.19 -3.56
C PRO A 14 -5.17 4.16 -2.66
N ALA A 15 -6.31 3.64 -3.12
CA ALA A 15 -6.91 2.47 -2.50
C ALA A 15 -6.06 1.23 -2.84
N LEU A 16 -5.56 0.54 -1.82
CA LEU A 16 -4.72 -0.63 -1.98
C LEU A 16 -5.53 -1.90 -1.70
N PHE A 17 -5.30 -2.92 -2.52
CA PHE A 17 -5.89 -4.24 -2.37
C PHE A 17 -4.81 -5.30 -2.49
N ASP A 18 -4.90 -6.35 -1.68
CA ASP A 18 -4.02 -7.51 -1.78
C ASP A 18 -4.37 -8.38 -3.01
N LEU A 19 -3.65 -9.50 -3.17
CA LEU A 19 -3.91 -10.43 -4.28
C LEU A 19 -5.32 -11.01 -4.27
N ASP A 20 -5.89 -11.20 -3.09
CA ASP A 20 -7.19 -11.82 -2.85
C ASP A 20 -8.31 -10.75 -2.82
N ASN A 21 -8.00 -9.51 -3.22
CA ASN A 21 -8.90 -8.37 -3.28
C ASN A 21 -9.39 -7.87 -1.91
N ASN A 22 -8.65 -8.17 -0.84
CA ASN A 22 -8.89 -7.61 0.49
C ASN A 22 -8.36 -6.18 0.54
N PRO A 23 -9.13 -5.21 1.08
CA PRO A 23 -8.66 -3.85 1.26
C PRO A 23 -7.51 -3.80 2.27
N LEU A 24 -6.50 -3.00 1.94
CA LEU A 24 -5.34 -2.73 2.79
C LEU A 24 -5.39 -1.31 3.32
N MET A 25 -5.04 -1.15 4.59
CA MET A 25 -4.95 0.13 5.30
C MET A 25 -3.62 0.24 6.01
N GLU A 26 -3.20 1.47 6.31
CA GLU A 26 -2.06 1.70 7.19
C GLU A 26 -2.23 0.93 8.51
N GLY A 27 -1.16 0.27 8.95
CA GLY A 27 -1.15 -0.56 10.14
C GLY A 27 -1.35 -2.05 9.86
N ASP A 28 -1.93 -2.42 8.72
CA ASP A 28 -2.17 -3.83 8.38
C ASP A 28 -0.87 -4.62 8.29
N LEU A 29 -0.92 -5.85 8.79
CA LEU A 29 0.12 -6.85 8.56
C LEU A 29 -0.19 -7.63 7.28
N VAL A 30 0.85 -7.83 6.49
CA VAL A 30 0.77 -8.57 5.22
C VAL A 30 1.96 -9.52 5.08
N GLU A 31 1.75 -10.59 4.33
CA GLU A 31 2.84 -11.39 3.76
C GLU A 31 3.20 -10.83 2.38
N VAL A 32 4.45 -10.40 2.20
CA VAL A 32 4.93 -9.80 0.95
C VAL A 32 5.56 -10.86 0.05
N LEU A 33 5.05 -10.99 -1.17
CA LEU A 33 5.45 -12.05 -2.10
C LEU A 33 6.54 -11.60 -3.10
N ARG A 34 7.20 -10.47 -2.82
CA ARG A 34 8.30 -9.91 -3.63
C ARG A 34 9.47 -9.47 -2.75
N TYR A 35 10.66 -9.40 -3.36
CA TYR A 35 11.87 -8.81 -2.77
C TYR A 35 12.33 -9.43 -1.44
N GLU A 36 11.87 -10.65 -1.13
CA GLU A 36 12.20 -11.40 0.08
C GLU A 36 11.90 -10.63 1.38
N LEU A 37 10.87 -9.78 1.34
CA LEU A 37 10.53 -8.90 2.47
C LEU A 37 9.82 -9.67 3.61
N GLY A 38 9.08 -10.72 3.25
CA GLY A 38 8.33 -11.58 4.17
C GLY A 38 7.20 -10.82 4.87
N LYS A 39 6.91 -11.21 6.13
CA LYS A 39 5.95 -10.53 7.00
C LYS A 39 6.33 -9.05 7.16
N SER A 40 5.42 -8.17 6.73
CA SER A 40 5.62 -6.73 6.68
C SER A 40 4.41 -5.97 7.18
N LYS A 41 4.64 -4.76 7.66
CA LYS A 41 3.59 -3.81 8.04
C LYS A 41 3.41 -2.75 6.93
N LEU A 42 2.18 -2.43 6.60
CA LEU A 42 1.87 -1.31 5.72
C LEU A 42 1.95 0.00 6.52
N ILE A 43 2.81 0.93 6.10
CA ILE A 43 3.04 2.22 6.76
C ILE A 43 2.83 3.36 5.76
N LEU A 44 2.50 4.55 6.27
CA LEU A 44 2.35 5.77 5.48
C LEU A 44 3.44 6.77 5.85
N ILE A 45 4.28 7.17 4.89
CA ILE A 45 5.32 8.19 5.06
C ILE A 45 5.09 9.26 4.00
N ASP A 46 4.95 10.53 4.41
CA ASP A 46 4.77 11.67 3.50
C ASP A 46 3.68 11.43 2.42
N LYS A 47 2.55 10.84 2.83
CA LYS A 47 1.42 10.48 1.95
C LYS A 47 1.74 9.41 0.90
N VAL A 48 2.77 8.58 1.12
CA VAL A 48 3.13 7.44 0.27
C VAL A 48 3.19 6.17 1.11
N TYR A 49 2.59 5.10 0.59
CA TYR A 49 2.59 3.80 1.27
C TYR A 49 3.91 3.04 1.09
N TYR A 50 4.38 2.43 2.16
CA TYR A 50 5.52 1.51 2.15
C TYR A 50 5.17 0.23 2.89
N TYR A 51 5.79 -0.86 2.46
CA TYR A 51 5.82 -2.10 3.23
C TYR A 51 7.15 -2.14 3.98
N GLU A 52 7.08 -2.25 5.30
CA GLU A 52 8.24 -2.40 6.17
C GLU A 52 8.32 -3.83 6.71
N SER A 53 9.44 -4.51 6.42
CA SER A 53 9.70 -5.85 6.92
C SER A 53 9.77 -5.85 8.45
N VAL A 54 8.95 -6.68 9.10
CA VAL A 54 8.98 -6.83 10.56
C VAL A 54 10.32 -7.43 11.03
N LYS A 55 10.96 -8.25 10.20
CA LYS A 55 12.22 -8.92 10.52
C LYS A 55 13.44 -8.02 10.35
N SER A 56 13.48 -7.24 9.27
CA SER A 56 14.70 -6.53 8.84
C SER A 56 14.60 -5.01 8.88
N GLY A 57 13.41 -4.43 9.06
CA GLY A 57 13.17 -3.00 8.92
C GLY A 57 13.30 -2.47 7.49
N LYS A 58 13.59 -3.34 6.51
CA LYS A 58 13.71 -2.95 5.10
C LYS A 58 12.36 -2.44 4.59
N GLN A 59 12.38 -1.30 3.91
CA GLN A 59 11.19 -0.65 3.36
C GLN A 59 11.15 -0.74 1.83
N ILE A 60 9.98 -1.04 1.28
CA ILE A 60 9.74 -1.06 -0.17
C ILE A 60 8.45 -0.30 -0.47
N SER A 61 8.52 0.63 -1.43
CA SER A 61 7.38 1.41 -1.92
C SER A 61 6.28 0.53 -2.50
N TRP A 62 5.02 0.86 -2.21
CA TRP A 62 3.84 0.16 -2.74
C TRP A 62 3.82 0.06 -4.27
N LEU A 63 4.32 1.07 -4.98
CA LEU A 63 4.45 1.06 -6.45
C LEU A 63 5.20 -0.17 -6.98
N LYS A 64 6.18 -0.70 -6.23
CA LYS A 64 6.95 -1.89 -6.61
C LYS A 64 6.20 -3.21 -6.38
N MET A 65 5.07 -3.15 -5.68
CA MET A 65 4.24 -4.31 -5.37
C MET A 65 3.09 -4.49 -6.36
N ILE A 66 2.79 -3.50 -7.20
CA ILE A 66 1.77 -3.60 -8.25
C ILE A 66 2.12 -4.75 -9.22
N ASP A 67 1.15 -5.61 -9.47
CA ASP A 67 1.19 -6.61 -10.51
C ASP A 67 0.64 -6.05 -11.83
N ALA A 68 1.45 -6.05 -12.88
CA ALA A 68 1.07 -5.45 -14.15
C ALA A 68 -0.10 -6.13 -14.87
N SER A 69 -0.45 -7.38 -14.51
CA SER A 69 -1.55 -8.12 -15.15
C SER A 69 -2.90 -7.96 -14.45
N SER A 70 -2.89 -7.57 -13.17
CA SER A 70 -4.09 -7.51 -12.33
C SER A 70 -4.29 -6.20 -11.58
N ASP A 71 -3.32 -5.29 -11.63
CA ASP A 71 -3.23 -4.05 -10.85
C ASP A 71 -3.32 -4.23 -9.32
N ARG A 72 -3.34 -5.48 -8.84
CA ARG A 72 -3.34 -5.84 -7.42
C ARG A 72 -1.93 -5.81 -6.85
N GLN A 73 -1.83 -5.65 -5.53
CA GLN A 73 -0.54 -5.73 -4.84
C GLN A 73 -0.13 -7.20 -4.67
N LYS A 74 1.14 -7.54 -4.91
CA LYS A 74 1.74 -8.87 -4.65
C LYS A 74 1.98 -9.11 -3.16
N VAL A 75 0.92 -8.96 -2.37
CA VAL A 75 0.90 -9.19 -0.93
C VAL A 75 -0.36 -9.95 -0.57
N LYS A 76 -0.40 -10.52 0.63
CA LYS A 76 -1.61 -11.13 1.22
C LYS A 76 -1.83 -10.57 2.61
N LYS A 77 -3.05 -10.10 2.91
CA LYS A 77 -3.39 -9.62 4.25
C LYS A 77 -3.32 -10.77 5.26
N ILE A 78 -2.68 -10.51 6.40
CA ILE A 78 -2.68 -11.43 7.54
C ILE A 78 -3.80 -10.98 8.46
N LEU A 79 -4.82 -11.81 8.60
CA LEU A 79 -5.85 -11.63 9.61
C LEU A 79 -5.28 -12.24 10.90
N ASP A 80 -4.89 -11.39 11.86
CA ASP A 80 -4.63 -11.89 13.21
C ASP A 80 -6.00 -12.26 13.81
N SER A 81 -6.20 -13.56 14.05
CA SER A 81 -7.38 -14.15 14.70
C SER A 81 -7.35 -14.02 16.22
#